data_AF-A0A7K0LXM9-F1
#
_entry.id   AF-A0A7K0LXM9-F1
#
_cell.length_a   1.000
_cell.length_b   1.000
_cell.length_c   1.000
_cell.angle_alpha   90.00
_cell.angle_beta   90.00
_cell.angle_gamma   90.00
#
_symmetry.space_group_name_H-M   'P 1'
#
loop_
_entity.id
_entity.type
_entity.pdbx_description
1 polymer ?
#
loop_
_entity_poly.entity_id
_entity_poly.type
_entity_poly.pdbx_seq_one_letter_code
_entity_poly.pdbx_strand_id
1 'polypeptide(L)'
;MLALIPGSLVLAAPSAMAADIPAAVNTPAETPASTPIVETASIVTPAQKMLRLTLFSPETRDMRGVEPSMYRGRYYRATVETKRRCIAERESEGHYDVVSRSGYHGAYQMSPQLARGATWMMMREHRGLLGAEAATKVLTRLRSTPLSRWPRYWQDAAFSTIYNWQGTGSGAAHWRGGRWHC
;
A
#
# COMPACT_ATOMS: atom_id res chain seq x y z
N MET A 1 -32.22 47.73 23.99
CA MET A 1 -32.48 48.90 23.12
C MET A 1 -32.01 48.53 21.72
N LEU A 2 -32.95 48.06 20.88
CA LEU A 2 -32.80 47.96 19.43
C LEU A 2 -33.05 49.36 18.85
N ALA A 3 -32.23 49.80 17.90
CA ALA A 3 -32.53 50.94 17.04
C ALA A 3 -32.41 50.49 15.57
N LEU A 4 -33.56 50.46 14.90
CA LEU A 4 -33.69 50.38 13.45
C LEU A 4 -33.26 51.70 12.81
N ILE A 5 -32.63 51.63 11.63
CA ILE A 5 -32.73 52.67 10.61
C ILE A 5 -33.02 51.98 9.26
N PRO A 6 -34.18 52.26 8.61
CA PRO A 6 -34.48 51.80 7.26
C PRO A 6 -34.10 52.89 6.23
N GLY A 7 -33.74 52.46 5.03
CA GLY A 7 -33.51 53.34 3.88
C GLY A 7 -33.84 52.63 2.58
N SER A 8 -35.13 52.62 2.23
CA SER A 8 -35.63 52.22 0.91
C SER A 8 -35.43 53.35 -0.10
N LEU A 9 -35.06 53.02 -1.34
CA LEU A 9 -35.36 53.86 -2.49
C LEU A 9 -35.90 53.02 -3.65
N VAL A 10 -36.74 53.70 -4.43
CA VAL A 10 -37.88 53.19 -5.19
C VAL A 10 -37.51 52.91 -6.65
N LEU A 11 -38.29 51.99 -7.24
CA LEU A 11 -38.43 51.65 -8.65
C LEU A 11 -38.35 52.84 -9.63
N ALA A 12 -37.81 52.54 -10.82
CA ALA A 12 -38.32 53.09 -12.07
C ALA A 12 -38.26 52.05 -13.20
N ALA A 13 -39.44 51.70 -13.72
CA ALA A 13 -39.72 51.21 -15.06
C ALA A 13 -40.72 52.24 -15.66
N PRO A 14 -40.83 52.49 -16.98
CA PRO A 14 -41.26 51.44 -17.92
C PRO A 14 -40.87 51.61 -19.41
N SER A 15 -41.38 50.67 -20.20
CA SER A 15 -41.93 50.79 -21.56
C SER A 15 -41.10 50.26 -22.74
N ALA A 16 -41.73 49.27 -23.36
CA ALA A 16 -41.39 48.56 -24.58
C ALA A 16 -41.69 49.37 -25.84
N MET A 17 -41.09 48.98 -26.98
CA MET A 17 -41.78 48.87 -28.28
C MET A 17 -41.14 47.81 -29.19
N ALA A 18 -42.03 47.01 -29.81
CA ALA A 18 -42.05 46.38 -31.15
C ALA A 18 -40.71 45.94 -31.78
N ALA A 19 -40.49 44.63 -31.99
CA ALA A 19 -40.99 43.77 -33.09
C ALA A 19 -40.15 43.90 -34.38
N ASP A 20 -39.38 42.86 -34.70
CA ASP A 20 -39.26 42.33 -36.06
C ASP A 20 -38.76 40.88 -36.00
N ILE A 21 -39.54 39.99 -36.60
CA ILE A 21 -39.24 38.56 -36.77
C ILE A 21 -38.62 38.40 -38.16
N PRO A 22 -37.37 37.92 -38.29
CA PRO A 22 -36.96 37.25 -39.51
C PRO A 22 -37.18 35.73 -39.38
N ALA A 23 -37.72 35.19 -40.46
CA ALA A 23 -38.17 33.83 -40.64
C ALA A 23 -37.10 32.77 -40.33
N ALA A 24 -37.60 31.63 -39.84
CA ALA A 24 -36.87 30.41 -39.59
C ALA A 24 -36.09 29.95 -40.84
N VAL A 25 -34.76 29.91 -40.73
CA VAL A 25 -33.92 29.09 -41.60
C VAL A 25 -33.73 27.76 -40.89
N ASN A 26 -34.36 26.72 -41.46
CA ASN A 26 -34.16 25.33 -41.04
C ASN A 26 -32.71 24.91 -41.30
N THR A 27 -31.89 24.92 -40.26
CA THR A 27 -30.64 24.15 -40.25
C THR A 27 -30.99 22.71 -39.84
N PRO A 28 -30.64 21.68 -40.62
CA PRO A 28 -30.71 20.31 -40.13
C PRO A 28 -29.79 20.22 -38.92
N ALA A 29 -30.34 19.84 -37.77
CA ALA A 29 -29.56 19.50 -36.60
C ALA A 29 -28.68 18.30 -36.97
N GLU A 30 -27.40 18.57 -37.22
CA GLU A 30 -26.38 17.54 -37.31
C GLU A 30 -26.34 16.85 -35.95
N THR A 31 -26.82 15.60 -35.93
CA THR A 31 -26.76 14.74 -34.77
C THR A 31 -25.31 14.65 -34.34
N PRO A 32 -24.92 15.03 -33.11
CA PRO A 32 -23.56 14.78 -32.67
C PRO A 32 -23.39 13.26 -32.65
N ALA A 33 -22.61 12.77 -33.61
CA ALA A 33 -22.18 11.39 -33.65
C ALA A 33 -21.57 11.08 -32.28
N SER A 34 -22.24 10.20 -31.53
CA SER A 34 -21.73 9.73 -30.24
C SER A 34 -20.40 9.04 -30.51
N THR A 35 -19.31 9.73 -30.21
CA THR A 35 -17.98 9.15 -30.20
C THR A 35 -18.03 7.96 -29.25
N PRO A 36 -17.67 6.73 -29.68
CA PRO A 36 -17.57 5.63 -28.74
C PRO A 36 -16.48 6.01 -27.74
N ILE A 37 -16.87 6.19 -26.48
CA ILE A 37 -15.94 6.28 -25.37
C ILE A 37 -15.29 4.90 -25.32
N VAL A 38 -14.13 4.76 -25.96
CA VAL A 38 -13.32 3.56 -25.84
C VAL A 38 -12.91 3.53 -24.38
N GLU A 39 -13.60 2.71 -23.59
CA GLU A 39 -13.22 2.37 -22.24
C GLU A 39 -11.86 1.67 -22.33
N THR A 40 -10.79 2.45 -22.25
CA THR A 40 -9.43 1.96 -22.29
C THR A 40 -9.24 1.08 -21.07
N ALA A 41 -9.44 -0.23 -21.21
CA ALA A 41 -9.13 -1.20 -20.19
C ALA A 41 -7.66 -1.02 -19.80
N SER A 42 -7.41 -0.33 -18.70
CA SER A 42 -6.08 0.03 -18.25
C SER A 42 -5.29 -1.26 -17.99
N ILE A 43 -4.31 -1.57 -18.84
CA ILE A 43 -3.45 -2.74 -18.64
C ILE A 43 -2.65 -2.51 -17.35
N VAL A 44 -3.06 -3.16 -16.26
CA VAL A 44 -2.36 -3.09 -14.98
C VAL A 44 -1.00 -3.75 -15.14
N THR A 45 0.07 -2.98 -14.97
CA THR A 45 1.44 -3.46 -15.15
C THR A 45 1.81 -4.50 -14.08
N PRO A 46 2.78 -5.40 -14.34
CA PRO A 46 3.28 -6.33 -13.33
C PRO A 46 3.71 -5.62 -12.03
N ALA A 47 4.37 -4.46 -12.15
CA ALA A 47 4.77 -3.64 -11.01
C ALA A 47 3.56 -3.13 -10.21
N GLN A 48 2.48 -2.68 -10.86
CA GLN A 48 1.25 -2.27 -10.19
C GLN A 48 0.56 -3.46 -9.49
N LYS A 49 0.52 -4.63 -10.13
CA LYS A 49 0.01 -5.87 -9.51
C LYS A 49 0.79 -6.22 -8.26
N MET A 50 2.13 -6.17 -8.33
CA MET A 50 2.99 -6.40 -7.17
C MET A 50 2.81 -5.34 -6.08
N LEU A 51 2.67 -4.06 -6.43
CA LEU A 51 2.39 -3.02 -5.44
C LEU A 51 1.07 -3.28 -4.71
N ARG A 52 0.03 -3.68 -5.44
CA ARG A 52 -1.26 -4.07 -4.86
C ARG A 52 -1.12 -5.30 -3.95
N LEU A 53 -0.42 -6.34 -4.40
CA LEU A 53 -0.16 -7.54 -3.62
C LEU A 53 0.56 -7.22 -2.29
N THR A 54 1.62 -6.42 -2.36
CA THR A 54 2.50 -6.20 -1.20
C THR A 54 1.92 -5.24 -0.15
N LEU A 55 1.00 -4.34 -0.53
CA LEU A 55 0.47 -3.31 0.37
C LEU A 55 -1.04 -3.37 0.62
N PHE A 56 -1.81 -3.90 -0.32
CA PHE A 56 -3.25 -3.66 -0.38
C PHE A 56 -4.12 -4.91 -0.51
N SER A 57 -3.54 -6.08 -0.81
CA SER A 57 -4.32 -7.31 -0.92
C SER A 57 -4.90 -7.72 0.45
N PRO A 58 -6.02 -8.45 0.47
CA PRO A 58 -6.56 -8.99 1.72
C PRO A 58 -5.52 -9.83 2.49
N GLU A 59 -4.75 -10.65 1.79
CA GLU A 59 -3.78 -11.57 2.38
C GLU A 59 -2.59 -10.86 3.03
N THR A 60 -2.08 -9.77 2.43
CA THR A 60 -0.98 -9.00 3.05
C THR A 60 -1.46 -8.15 4.24
N ARG A 61 -2.77 -7.82 4.26
CA ARG A 61 -3.41 -7.07 5.34
C ARG A 61 -3.93 -7.95 6.46
N ASP A 62 -4.08 -9.25 6.22
CA ASP A 62 -4.32 -10.21 7.27
C ASP A 62 -3.05 -10.36 8.12
N MET A 63 -3.16 -10.01 9.40
CA MET A 63 -2.06 -9.99 10.37
C MET A 63 -2.11 -11.16 11.37
N ARG A 64 -2.84 -12.23 11.06
CA ARG A 64 -3.10 -13.37 11.96
C ARG A 64 -2.68 -14.72 11.38
N GLY A 65 -2.20 -15.62 12.22
CA GLY A 65 -1.95 -17.01 11.85
C GLY A 65 -0.61 -17.27 11.15
N VAL A 66 -0.21 -18.54 11.20
CA VAL A 66 1.06 -19.06 10.71
C VAL A 66 0.91 -19.54 9.27
N GLU A 67 0.70 -18.58 8.38
CA GLU A 67 0.43 -18.84 6.96
C GLU A 67 1.71 -19.05 6.14
N PRO A 68 1.63 -19.62 4.92
CA PRO A 68 2.74 -19.62 3.97
C PRO A 68 3.30 -18.21 3.74
N SER A 69 4.63 -18.10 3.54
CA SER A 69 5.27 -16.82 3.24
C SER A 69 4.64 -16.17 2.00
N MET A 70 4.18 -14.92 2.14
CA MET A 70 3.72 -14.10 1.02
C MET A 70 4.90 -13.66 0.13
N TYR A 71 6.10 -13.61 0.70
CA TYR A 71 7.31 -13.31 -0.05
C TYR A 71 7.86 -14.57 -0.74
N ARG A 72 8.07 -14.47 -2.05
CA ARG A 72 8.64 -15.51 -2.93
C ARG A 72 9.86 -15.03 -3.71
N GLY A 73 10.52 -13.98 -3.22
CA GLY A 73 11.64 -13.34 -3.90
C GLY A 73 12.99 -14.07 -3.76
N ARG A 74 14.08 -13.38 -4.12
CA ARG A 74 15.47 -13.87 -4.19
C ARG A 74 15.93 -14.60 -2.93
N TYR A 75 15.50 -14.15 -1.75
CA TYR A 75 15.93 -14.72 -0.47
C TYR A 75 14.96 -15.76 0.09
N TYR A 76 13.83 -16.02 -0.58
CA TYR A 76 12.92 -17.09 -0.19
C TYR A 76 13.55 -18.45 -0.49
N ARG A 77 13.44 -19.39 0.45
CA ARG A 77 13.88 -20.78 0.30
C ARG A 77 12.79 -21.70 0.82
N ALA A 78 12.28 -22.59 -0.02
CA ALA A 78 11.27 -23.56 0.39
C ALA A 78 11.76 -24.46 1.54
N THR A 79 13.05 -24.80 1.55
CA THR A 79 13.68 -25.57 2.63
C THR A 79 13.74 -24.85 3.98
N VAL A 80 13.54 -23.52 4.01
CA VAL A 80 13.51 -22.70 5.24
C VAL A 80 12.07 -22.45 5.71
N GLU A 81 11.07 -22.72 4.89
CA GLU A 81 9.68 -22.35 5.16
C GLU A 81 9.12 -22.99 6.45
N THR A 82 9.42 -24.27 6.69
CA THR A 82 9.03 -24.96 7.93
C THR A 82 9.64 -24.28 9.15
N LYS A 83 10.93 -23.91 9.08
CA LYS A 83 11.61 -23.18 10.16
C LYS A 83 10.98 -21.80 10.36
N ARG A 84 10.70 -21.05 9.29
CA ARG A 84 10.05 -19.74 9.36
C ARG A 84 8.71 -19.80 10.08
N ARG A 85 7.86 -20.79 9.74
CA ARG A 85 6.56 -20.99 10.39
C ARG A 85 6.71 -21.27 11.88
N CYS A 86 7.60 -22.18 12.24
CA CYS A 86 7.91 -22.46 13.63
C CYS A 86 8.38 -21.19 14.38
N ILE A 87 9.23 -20.36 13.75
CA ILE A 87 9.66 -19.08 14.35
C ILE A 87 8.47 -18.13 14.50
N ALA A 88 7.64 -17.94 13.47
CA ALA A 88 6.48 -17.05 13.55
C ALA A 88 5.51 -17.48 14.67
N GLU A 89 5.27 -18.79 14.80
CA GLU A 89 4.47 -19.36 15.87
C GLU A 89 5.12 -19.16 17.24
N ARG A 90 6.42 -19.42 17.36
CA ARG A 90 7.15 -19.29 18.61
C ARG A 90 7.25 -17.87 19.14
N GLU A 91 7.57 -16.95 18.25
CA GLU A 91 7.87 -15.57 18.61
C GLU A 91 6.60 -14.76 18.84
N SER A 92 5.47 -15.14 18.22
CA SER A 92 4.26 -14.31 18.21
C SER A 92 2.94 -15.05 18.07
N GLU A 93 2.92 -16.39 18.02
CA GLU A 93 1.72 -17.18 17.73
C GLU A 93 1.08 -16.83 16.37
N GLY A 94 1.90 -16.35 15.42
CA GLY A 94 1.44 -15.89 14.11
C GLY A 94 0.83 -14.48 14.11
N HIS A 95 1.01 -13.69 15.17
CA HIS A 95 0.57 -12.31 15.21
C HIS A 95 1.60 -11.36 14.60
N TYR A 96 1.25 -10.72 13.49
CA TYR A 96 2.17 -9.82 12.76
C TYR A 96 2.17 -8.38 13.30
N ASP A 97 1.23 -8.01 14.16
CA ASP A 97 1.01 -6.63 14.64
C ASP A 97 1.33 -6.42 16.12
N VAL A 98 1.95 -7.41 16.77
CA VAL A 98 2.28 -7.35 18.20
C VAL A 98 3.64 -6.72 18.46
N VAL A 99 3.79 -6.22 19.68
CA VAL A 99 5.05 -5.71 20.23
C VAL A 99 5.26 -6.39 21.58
N SER A 100 6.41 -7.02 21.78
CA SER A 100 6.74 -7.59 23.10
C SER A 100 7.07 -6.51 24.10
N ARG A 101 7.02 -6.88 25.39
CA ARG A 101 7.42 -6.00 26.50
C ARG A 101 8.86 -5.48 26.37
N SER A 102 9.73 -6.24 25.70
CA SER A 102 11.13 -5.88 25.46
C SER A 102 11.35 -5.05 24.19
N GLY A 103 10.29 -4.66 23.49
CA GLY A 103 10.37 -3.78 22.31
C GLY A 103 10.71 -4.47 21.00
N TYR A 104 10.48 -5.79 20.89
CA TYR A 104 10.59 -6.51 19.62
C TYR A 104 9.23 -6.57 18.92
N HIS A 105 9.23 -6.60 17.59
CA HIS A 105 8.03 -6.32 16.80
C HIS A 105 7.69 -7.44 15.81
N GLY A 106 6.38 -7.60 15.60
CA GLY A 106 5.80 -8.41 14.53
C GLY A 106 5.99 -9.91 14.69
N ALA A 107 5.71 -10.65 13.62
CA ALA A 107 5.62 -12.10 13.70
C ALA A 107 6.94 -12.78 14.09
N TYR A 108 8.05 -12.13 13.72
CA TYR A 108 9.40 -12.64 13.91
C TYR A 108 10.14 -11.97 15.07
N GLN A 109 9.44 -11.15 15.85
CA GLN A 109 9.99 -10.39 16.98
C GLN A 109 11.35 -9.78 16.64
N MET A 110 11.42 -8.94 15.61
CA MET A 110 12.66 -8.25 15.25
C MET A 110 12.84 -6.98 16.07
N SER A 111 14.10 -6.62 16.35
CA SER A 111 14.41 -5.30 16.91
C SER A 111 14.17 -4.21 15.86
N PRO A 112 13.88 -2.95 16.28
CA PRO A 112 13.72 -1.83 15.36
C PRO A 112 14.92 -1.63 14.43
N GLN A 113 16.14 -1.83 14.94
CA GLN A 113 17.39 -1.67 14.19
C GLN A 113 17.54 -2.76 13.14
N LEU A 114 17.19 -4.02 13.47
CA LEU A 114 17.25 -5.13 12.53
C LEU A 114 16.23 -4.94 11.40
N ALA A 115 15.00 -4.56 11.72
CA ALA A 115 13.97 -4.24 10.73
C ALA A 115 14.42 -3.08 9.82
N ARG A 116 14.96 -1.99 10.39
CA ARG A 116 15.52 -0.87 9.62
C ARG A 116 16.63 -1.33 8.67
N GLY A 117 17.55 -2.18 9.13
CA GLY A 117 18.61 -2.78 8.31
C GLY A 117 18.04 -3.57 7.13
N ALA A 118 17.03 -4.40 7.37
CA ALA A 118 16.39 -5.19 6.33
C ALA A 118 15.81 -4.33 5.18
N THR A 119 15.28 -3.14 5.47
CA THR A 119 14.79 -2.24 4.40
C THR A 119 15.88 -1.81 3.42
N TRP A 120 17.14 -1.74 3.85
CA TRP A 120 18.25 -1.43 2.95
C TRP A 120 18.64 -2.65 2.12
N MET A 121 18.69 -3.82 2.76
CA MET A 121 18.99 -5.10 2.12
C MET A 121 17.96 -5.45 1.03
N MET A 122 16.67 -5.21 1.29
CA MET A 122 15.56 -5.49 0.37
C MET A 122 15.53 -4.55 -0.86
N MET A 123 16.23 -3.41 -0.83
CA MET A 123 16.07 -2.34 -1.83
C MET A 123 16.39 -2.79 -3.25
N ARG A 124 17.53 -3.45 -3.47
CA ARG A 124 17.98 -3.81 -4.83
C ARG A 124 16.97 -4.69 -5.55
N GLU A 125 16.45 -5.70 -4.87
CA GLU A 125 15.46 -6.62 -5.43
C GLU A 125 14.15 -5.90 -5.73
N HIS A 126 13.61 -5.15 -4.76
CA HIS A 126 12.30 -4.55 -4.92
C HIS A 126 12.28 -3.44 -5.96
N ARG A 127 13.42 -2.78 -6.23
CA ARG A 127 13.56 -1.88 -7.40
C ARG A 127 13.34 -2.61 -8.72
N GLY A 128 13.75 -3.88 -8.83
CA GLY A 128 13.49 -4.71 -10.01
C GLY A 128 12.03 -5.16 -10.12
N LEU A 129 11.35 -5.40 -8.99
CA LEU A 129 9.97 -5.90 -8.96
C LEU A 129 8.91 -4.79 -9.10
N LEU A 130 9.14 -3.65 -8.45
CA LEU A 130 8.17 -2.55 -8.34
C LEU A 130 8.53 -1.34 -9.21
N GLY A 131 9.75 -1.31 -9.76
CA GLY A 131 10.34 -0.10 -10.31
C GLY A 131 11.05 0.74 -9.24
N ALA A 132 12.04 1.53 -9.67
CA ALA A 132 12.96 2.22 -8.77
C ALA A 132 12.26 3.22 -7.83
N GLU A 133 11.32 4.00 -8.36
CA GLU A 133 10.58 5.02 -7.61
C GLU A 133 9.65 4.39 -6.57
N ALA A 134 8.78 3.47 -6.99
CA ALA A 134 7.82 2.82 -6.09
C ALA A 134 8.52 2.04 -4.98
N ALA A 135 9.58 1.27 -5.29
CA ALA A 135 10.37 0.57 -4.29
C ALA A 135 11.01 1.52 -3.28
N THR A 136 11.59 2.62 -3.75
CA THR A 136 12.22 3.63 -2.88
C THR A 136 11.19 4.28 -1.95
N LYS A 137 10.00 4.63 -2.47
CA LYS A 137 8.90 5.19 -1.69
C LYS A 137 8.41 4.21 -0.62
N VAL A 138 8.16 2.96 -1.00
CA VAL A 138 7.67 1.94 -0.07
C VAL A 138 8.70 1.63 1.01
N LEU A 139 9.94 1.30 0.66
CA LEU A 139 10.93 0.92 1.67
C LEU A 139 11.35 2.09 2.56
N THR A 140 11.32 3.33 2.07
CA THR A 140 11.53 4.51 2.92
C THR A 140 10.39 4.68 3.93
N ARG A 141 9.14 4.46 3.52
CA ARG A 141 8.00 4.46 4.44
C ARG A 141 8.10 3.34 5.48
N LEU A 142 8.46 2.13 5.07
CA LEU A 142 8.66 1.02 6.01
C LEU A 142 9.76 1.35 7.02
N ARG A 143 10.84 2.00 6.59
CA ARG A 143 11.96 2.38 7.46
C ARG A 143 11.57 3.32 8.60
N SER A 144 10.58 4.17 8.38
CA SER A 144 10.05 5.09 9.41
C SER A 144 8.81 4.53 10.13
N THR A 145 8.39 3.32 9.82
CA THR A 145 7.21 2.67 10.39
C THR A 145 7.66 1.52 11.30
N PRO A 146 7.12 1.36 12.53
CA PRO A 146 7.39 0.18 13.34
C PRO A 146 7.03 -1.10 12.58
N LEU A 147 7.85 -2.17 12.71
CA LEU A 147 7.64 -3.42 11.97
C LEU A 147 6.25 -4.04 12.22
N SER A 148 5.70 -3.88 13.43
CA SER A 148 4.34 -4.34 13.76
C SER A 148 3.23 -3.65 12.96
N ARG A 149 3.54 -2.59 12.21
CA ARG A 149 2.60 -1.93 11.29
C ARG A 149 2.92 -2.21 9.83
N TRP A 150 3.91 -3.05 9.53
CA TRP A 150 4.21 -3.46 8.18
C TRP A 150 3.23 -4.54 7.73
N PRO A 151 2.75 -4.50 6.48
CA PRO A 151 1.99 -5.62 5.91
C PRO A 151 2.76 -6.93 5.98
N ARG A 152 2.04 -8.06 6.07
CA ARG A 152 2.61 -9.41 6.20
C ARG A 152 3.73 -9.67 5.18
N TYR A 153 3.49 -9.33 3.91
CA TYR A 153 4.47 -9.51 2.84
C TYR A 153 5.84 -8.94 3.21
N TRP A 154 5.87 -7.73 3.77
CA TRP A 154 7.12 -7.03 4.05
C TRP A 154 7.84 -7.59 5.28
N GLN A 155 7.11 -8.15 6.24
CA GLN A 155 7.72 -8.88 7.36
C GLN A 155 8.32 -10.21 6.89
N ASP A 156 7.62 -10.95 6.03
CA ASP A 156 8.12 -12.20 5.43
C ASP A 156 9.34 -11.96 4.53
N ALA A 157 9.33 -10.86 3.77
CA ALA A 157 10.45 -10.42 2.96
C ALA A 157 11.66 -10.06 3.82
N ALA A 158 11.44 -9.31 4.91
CA ALA A 158 12.51 -8.98 5.86
C ALA A 158 13.10 -10.23 6.50
N PHE A 159 12.27 -11.16 6.98
CA PHE A 159 12.73 -12.43 7.56
C PHE A 159 13.59 -13.19 6.56
N SER A 160 13.05 -13.45 5.37
CA SER A 160 13.75 -14.24 4.34
C SER A 160 15.07 -13.59 3.95
N THR A 161 15.07 -12.26 3.79
CA THR A 161 16.26 -11.48 3.45
C THR A 161 17.34 -11.58 4.52
N ILE A 162 16.99 -11.40 5.79
CA ILE A 162 17.94 -11.51 6.90
C ILE A 162 18.45 -12.95 7.02
N TYR A 163 17.53 -13.92 7.03
CA TYR A 163 17.85 -15.33 7.28
C TYR A 163 18.79 -15.89 6.20
N ASN A 164 18.66 -15.44 4.95
CA ASN A 164 19.38 -15.99 3.79
C ASN A 164 20.35 -15.03 3.09
N TRP A 165 20.69 -13.88 3.68
CA TRP A 165 21.43 -12.79 2.99
C TRP A 165 22.74 -13.24 2.33
N GLN A 166 23.57 -13.99 3.06
CA GLN A 166 24.89 -14.48 2.62
C GLN A 166 24.87 -15.96 2.23
N GLY A 167 23.71 -16.58 2.21
CA GLY A 167 23.55 -18.02 2.01
C GLY A 167 22.43 -18.56 2.86
N THR A 168 21.96 -19.77 2.54
CA THR A 168 20.84 -20.38 3.27
C THR A 168 21.18 -20.52 4.75
N GLY A 169 20.39 -19.88 5.62
CA GLY A 169 20.58 -19.94 7.07
C GLY A 169 21.70 -19.07 7.64
N SER A 170 22.36 -18.22 6.84
CA SER A 170 23.44 -17.35 7.33
C SER A 170 23.00 -16.42 8.47
N GLY A 171 21.73 -16.03 8.49
CA GLY A 171 21.13 -15.16 9.52
C GLY A 171 20.42 -15.91 10.65
N ALA A 172 20.50 -17.25 10.71
CA ALA A 172 19.71 -18.05 11.66
C ALA A 172 19.97 -17.70 13.13
N ALA A 173 21.16 -17.19 13.45
CA ALA A 173 21.53 -16.78 14.80
C ALA A 173 20.60 -15.70 15.40
N HIS A 174 19.95 -14.88 14.57
CA HIS A 174 18.97 -13.90 15.03
C HIS A 174 17.73 -14.53 15.71
N TRP A 175 17.49 -15.82 15.48
CA TRP A 175 16.35 -16.58 16.04
C TRP A 175 16.78 -17.85 16.78
N ARG A 176 18.02 -17.86 17.28
CA ARG A 176 18.58 -18.96 18.09
C ARG A 176 18.15 -18.81 19.55
N GLY A 177 16.87 -19.02 19.85
CA GLY A 177 16.31 -18.90 21.20
C GLY A 177 14.80 -19.12 21.23
N GLY A 178 14.15 -18.64 22.30
CA GLY A 178 12.70 -18.66 22.45
C GLY A 178 12.18 -19.80 23.33
N ARG A 179 10.85 -19.87 23.44
CA ARG A 179 10.13 -20.80 24.34
C ARG A 179 10.30 -22.28 23.95
N TRP A 180 10.58 -22.57 22.68
CA TRP A 180 10.94 -23.92 22.17
C TRP A 180 11.83 -23.85 20.93
N HIS A 181 12.31 -25.01 20.47
CA HIS A 181 13.23 -25.09 19.35
C HIS A 181 12.52 -25.19 18.00
N CYS A 182 13.06 -24.40 17.07
CA CYS A 182 12.92 -24.56 15.64
C CYS A 182 14.31 -24.93 15.15
#